data_AF-A0A218PRK0-F1
#
_entry.id   AF-A0A218PRK0-F1
#
_cell.length_a   1.000
_cell.length_b   1.000
_cell.length_c   1.000
_cell.angle_alpha   90.00
_cell.angle_beta   90.00
_cell.angle_gamma   90.00
#
_symmetry.space_group_name_H-M   'P 1'
#
loop_
_entity.id
_entity.type
_entity.pdbx_description
1 polymer ?
#
loop_
_entity_poly.entity_id
_entity_poly.type
_entity_poly.pdbx_seq_one_letter_code
_entity_poly.pdbx_strand_id
1 'polypeptide(L)' 'MSKTSLKNIQKQKKKASRTIPRPAQSRIQGNTAGVRNRLKKLAGKARAAKASA' A
#
# COMPACT_ATOMS: atom_id res chain seq x y z
N MET A 1 -6.32 -2.31 24.00
CA MET A 1 -5.18 -3.23 24.26
C MET A 1 -3.87 -2.47 24.14
N SER A 2 -3.07 -2.38 25.21
CA SER A 2 -1.81 -1.64 25.19
C SER A 2 -0.76 -2.28 24.26
N LYS A 3 -0.13 -1.48 23.39
CA LYS A 3 0.97 -1.90 22.49
C LYS A 3 2.18 -2.45 23.25
N THR A 4 2.37 -2.03 24.50
CA THR A 4 3.52 -2.38 25.35
C THR A 4 3.28 -3.62 26.22
N SER A 5 2.08 -4.21 26.19
CA SER A 5 1.84 -5.47 26.91
C SER A 5 2.78 -6.59 26.43
N LEU A 6 3.23 -7.44 27.35
CA LEU A 6 4.16 -8.55 27.05
C LEU A 6 3.68 -9.44 25.89
N LYS A 7 2.37 -9.72 25.84
CA LYS A 7 1.73 -10.46 24.75
C LYS A 7 1.90 -9.78 23.39
N ASN A 8 1.73 -8.46 23.34
CA ASN A 8 1.86 -7.71 22.08
C ASN A 8 3.32 -7.56 21.65
N ILE A 9 4.26 -7.43 22.59
CA ILE A 9 5.70 -7.45 22.30
C ILE A 9 6.12 -8.80 21.69
N GLN A 10 5.71 -9.91 22.30
CA GLN A 10 6.00 -11.25 21.77
C GLN A 10 5.42 -11.45 20.36
N LYS A 11 4.19 -10.98 20.12
CA LYS A 11 3.58 -11.01 18.77
C LYS A 11 4.37 -10.19 17.77
N GLN A 12 4.83 -8.98 18.14
CA GLN A 12 5.64 -8.14 17.26
C GLN A 12 6.96 -8.82 16.90
N LYS A 13 7.67 -9.39 17.88
CA LYS A 13 8.91 -10.14 17.64
C LYS A 13 8.71 -11.34 16.71
N LYS A 14 7.66 -12.15 16.93
CA LYS A 14 7.32 -13.29 16.06
C LYS A 14 6.91 -12.86 14.64
N LYS A 15 6.26 -11.71 14.49
CA LYS A 15 5.92 -11.16 13.16
C LYS A 15 7.19 -10.68 12.45
N ALA A 16 8.05 -9.95 13.15
CA ALA A 16 9.32 -9.46 12.61
C ALA A 16 10.22 -10.60 12.13
N SER A 17 10.34 -11.70 12.91
CA SER A 17 11.14 -12.86 12.51
C SER A 17 10.60 -13.62 11.30
N ARG A 18 9.31 -13.49 10.99
CA ARG A 18 8.66 -14.09 9.81
C ARG A 18 8.68 -13.19 8.58
N THR A 19 9.08 -11.92 8.75
CA THR A 19 9.13 -10.96 7.66
C THR A 19 10.33 -11.28 6.77
N ILE A 20 10.05 -11.67 5.52
CA ILE A 20 11.08 -11.84 4.50
C ILE A 20 11.53 -10.44 4.05
N PRO A 21 12.83 -10.10 4.09
CA PRO A 21 13.31 -8.84 3.54
C PRO A 21 13.03 -8.81 2.04
N ARG A 22 12.24 -7.82 1.61
CA ARG A 22 12.00 -7.54 0.20
C ARG A 22 12.73 -6.26 -0.18
N PRO A 23 13.27 -6.16 -1.41
CA PRO A 23 13.86 -4.92 -1.87
C PRO A 23 12.80 -3.79 -1.82
N ALA A 24 13.22 -2.62 -1.37
CA ALA A 24 12.35 -1.45 -1.36
C ALA A 24 11.94 -1.12 -2.80
N GLN A 25 10.63 -1.07 -3.08
CA GLN A 25 10.13 -0.66 -4.39
C GLN A 25 10.11 0.86 -4.48
N SER A 26 10.84 1.41 -5.47
CA SER A 26 10.87 2.86 -5.74
C SER A 26 9.59 3.40 -6.37
N ARG A 27 8.81 2.53 -7.04
CA ARG A 27 7.57 2.86 -7.74
C ARG A 27 6.41 2.02 -7.23
N ILE A 28 5.24 2.64 -7.14
CA ILE A 28 3.99 1.89 -6.90
C ILE A 28 3.73 0.95 -8.10
N GLN A 29 3.70 -0.35 -7.83
CA GLN A 29 3.50 -1.39 -8.85
C GLN A 29 2.56 -2.47 -8.31
N GLY A 30 1.88 -3.17 -9.22
CA GLY A 30 0.94 -4.25 -8.88
C GLY A 30 -0.40 -3.77 -8.30
N ASN A 31 -1.13 -4.69 -7.66
CA ASN A 31 -2.46 -4.41 -7.09
C ASN A 31 -2.37 -3.73 -5.72
N THR A 32 -1.87 -2.50 -5.70
CA THR A 32 -1.80 -1.68 -4.48
C THR A 32 -2.82 -0.56 -4.50
N ALA A 33 -3.19 -0.03 -3.33
CA ALA A 33 -4.11 1.10 -3.22
C ALA A 33 -3.59 2.34 -3.98
N GLY A 34 -2.28 2.59 -3.96
CA GLY A 34 -1.67 3.70 -4.68
C GLY A 34 -1.88 3.60 -6.20
N VAL A 35 -1.70 2.41 -6.78
CA VAL A 35 -1.94 2.17 -8.20
C VAL A 35 -3.42 2.38 -8.54
N ARG A 36 -4.34 1.83 -7.75
CA ARG A 36 -5.79 2.01 -7.97
C ARG A 36 -6.21 3.49 -7.94
N ASN A 37 -5.69 4.26 -6.99
CA ASN A 37 -5.98 5.71 -6.91
C ASN A 37 -5.45 6.47 -8.13
N ARG A 38 -4.24 6.14 -8.59
CA ARG A 38 -3.66 6.74 -9.80
C ARG A 38 -4.50 6.42 -11.04
N LEU A 39 -4.88 5.16 -11.24
CA LEU A 39 -5.71 4.73 -12.37
C LEU A 39 -7.07 5.43 -12.38
N LYS A 40 -7.73 5.55 -11.22
CA LYS A 40 -9.01 6.29 -11.10
C LYS A 40 -8.86 7.76 -11.53
N LYS A 41 -7.76 8.41 -11.14
CA LYS A 41 -7.46 9.79 -11.54
C LYS A 41 -7.24 9.92 -13.05
N LEU A 42 -6.48 9.00 -13.64
CA LEU A 42 -6.23 8.98 -15.09
C LEU A 42 -7.53 8.74 -15.87
N ALA A 43 -8.39 7.82 -15.42
CA ALA A 43 -9.70 7.60 -16.01
C ALA A 43 -10.62 8.84 -15.92
N GLY A 44 -10.55 9.58 -14.81
CA GLY A 44 -11.23 10.87 -14.68
C GLY A 44 -10.75 11.89 -15.71
N LYS A 45 -9.43 12.05 -15.86
CA LYS A 45 -8.83 12.95 -16.86
C LYS A 45 -9.20 12.57 -18.29
N ALA A 46 -9.16 11.27 -18.62
CA ALA A 46 -9.54 10.77 -19.94
C ALA A 46 -11.00 11.09 -20.28
N ARG A 47 -11.91 10.93 -19.32
CA ARG A 47 -13.33 11.31 -19.50
C ARG A 47 -13.51 12.81 -19.72
N ALA A 48 -12.80 13.65 -18.95
CA ALA A 48 -12.86 15.10 -19.11
C ALA A 48 -12.31 15.55 -20.48
N ALA A 49 -11.17 15.00 -20.90
CA ALA A 49 -10.57 15.29 -22.21
C ALA A 49 -11.49 14.89 -23.38
N LYS A 50 -12.21 13.77 -23.25
CA LYS A 50 -13.20 13.34 -24.23
C LYS A 50 -14.42 14.28 -24.29
N ALA A 51 -14.81 14.87 -23.17
CA ALA A 51 -15.95 15.80 -23.13
C ALA A 51 -15.60 17.20 -23.67
N SER A 52 -14.32 17.56 -23.71
CA SER A 52 -13.82 18.84 -24.23
C SER A 52 -13.38 18.79 -25.70
N ALA A 53 -13.50 17.64 -26.36
CA ALA A 53 -13.18 17.41 -27.77
C ALA A 53 -14.49 17.26 -28.56
#